data_AF-A0A8J7EHR0-F1
#
_entry.id   AF-A0A8J7EHR0-F1
#
_cell.length_a   1.000
_cell.length_b   1.000
_cell.length_c   1.000
_cell.angle_alpha   90.00
_cell.angle_beta   90.00
_cell.angle_gamma   90.00
#
_symmetry.space_group_name_H-M   'P 1'
#
loop_
_entity.id
_entity.type
_entity.pdbx_description
1 polymer ?
#
loop_
_entity_poly.entity_id
_entity_poly.type
_entity_poly.pdbx_seq_one_letter_code
_entity_poly.pdbx_strand_id
1 'polypeptide(L)'
;MRLNRSLATVLALAALVPLAACGGSTMDAMHDGHSAGDVADGDGMHGGHGAGEHTMNLGPADATYDLRFIDGMVPHHEGAVVMAEAALENSQRPEIRQLAEDIMAAQQVEIAQMQEWRAEWYPDAPAEPVMYHAEMKHDMAMSEEMLSAMRMDVDLGGADEEFDLRFINAMIPHHEGAVAMAEDLKAKSDRPELLTLADEIIASQQAEIDQMKQWRQEWYGQ
;
A
#
# COMPACT_ATOMS: atom_id res chain seq x y z
N MET A 1 32.23 -22.33 -27.12
CA MET A 1 31.25 -21.38 -27.67
C MET A 1 31.29 -20.12 -26.83
N ARG A 2 31.67 -18.98 -27.41
CA ARG A 2 31.61 -17.66 -26.75
C ARG A 2 30.38 -16.96 -27.29
N LEU A 3 29.43 -16.61 -26.42
CA LEU A 3 28.22 -15.87 -26.79
C LEU A 3 28.46 -14.38 -26.51
N ASN A 4 28.40 -13.58 -27.57
CA ASN A 4 28.43 -12.12 -27.52
C ASN A 4 27.13 -11.61 -26.87
N ARG A 5 27.23 -10.81 -25.82
CA ARG A 5 26.13 -10.00 -25.29
C ARG A 5 26.22 -8.59 -25.87
N SER A 6 25.28 -8.22 -26.73
CA SER A 6 25.11 -6.86 -27.20
C SER A 6 24.33 -6.06 -26.15
N LEU A 7 24.91 -4.96 -25.65
CA LEU A 7 24.20 -3.96 -24.85
C LEU A 7 23.27 -3.14 -25.76
N ALA A 8 22.00 -3.01 -25.39
CA ALA A 8 21.10 -2.00 -25.94
C ALA A 8 20.99 -0.85 -24.92
N THR A 9 21.41 0.34 -25.34
CA THR A 9 21.28 1.58 -24.57
C THR A 9 19.89 2.17 -24.84
N VAL A 10 19.07 2.33 -23.79
CA VAL A 10 17.79 3.07 -23.88
C VAL A 10 18.06 4.52 -23.52
N LEU A 11 17.70 5.43 -24.42
CA LEU A 11 17.85 6.87 -24.28
C LEU A 11 16.54 7.45 -23.72
N ALA A 12 16.56 7.96 -22.48
CA ALA A 12 15.41 8.63 -21.88
C ALA A 12 15.32 10.09 -22.39
N LEU A 13 14.16 10.46 -22.93
CA LEU A 13 13.87 11.82 -23.41
C LEU A 13 13.07 12.56 -22.32
N ALA A 14 13.70 13.51 -21.63
CA ALA A 14 13.04 14.36 -20.64
C ALA A 14 12.25 15.49 -21.32
N ALA A 15 10.94 15.53 -21.10
CA ALA A 15 10.09 16.66 -21.49
C ALA A 15 9.89 17.61 -20.30
N LEU A 16 10.41 18.84 -20.43
CA LEU A 16 10.18 19.93 -19.48
C LEU A 16 8.81 20.56 -19.73
N VAL A 17 7.97 20.67 -18.70
CA VAL A 17 6.75 21.50 -18.71
C VAL A 17 6.94 22.67 -17.74
N PRO A 18 6.72 23.93 -18.15
CA PRO A 18 6.83 25.08 -17.26
C PRO A 18 5.58 25.25 -16.38
N LEU A 19 5.79 25.44 -15.08
CA LEU A 19 4.77 25.73 -14.08
C LEU A 19 4.41 27.22 -14.10
N ALA A 20 3.16 27.55 -14.43
CA ALA A 20 2.63 28.91 -14.30
C ALA A 20 1.95 29.06 -12.93
N ALA A 21 2.50 29.93 -12.09
CA ALA A 21 1.99 30.27 -10.76
C ALA A 21 1.20 31.59 -10.79
N CYS A 22 -0.07 31.52 -10.42
CA CYS A 22 -0.93 32.62 -9.95
C CYS A 22 -1.81 31.98 -8.84
N GLY A 23 -1.97 32.44 -7.61
CA GLY A 23 -1.71 33.74 -7.00
C GLY A 23 -2.92 34.13 -6.15
N GLY A 24 -2.93 33.73 -4.86
CA GLY A 24 -3.56 34.46 -3.74
C GLY A 24 -5.07 34.39 -3.52
N SER A 25 -5.49 33.69 -2.46
CA SER A 25 -6.81 33.80 -1.82
C SER A 25 -6.74 34.71 -0.59
N THR A 26 -7.77 35.52 -0.33
CA THR A 26 -8.27 35.83 1.04
C THR A 26 -9.75 36.23 0.97
N MET A 27 -10.63 35.45 1.61
CA MET A 27 -11.94 35.92 2.06
C MET A 27 -12.06 35.55 3.54
N ASP A 28 -12.11 36.58 4.39
CA ASP A 28 -12.48 36.48 5.81
C ASP A 28 -13.96 36.13 5.92
N ALA A 29 -14.28 35.07 6.67
CA ALA A 29 -15.64 34.77 7.10
C ALA A 29 -15.67 34.67 8.64
N MET A 30 -16.38 35.62 9.24
CA MET A 30 -16.78 35.62 10.64
C MET A 30 -17.92 34.61 10.84
N HIS A 31 -17.90 33.85 11.94
CA HIS A 31 -19.15 33.36 12.55
C HIS A 31 -18.98 33.06 14.05
N ASP A 32 -19.61 33.89 14.88
CA ASP A 32 -19.91 33.62 16.28
C ASP A 32 -21.27 32.91 16.39
N GLY A 33 -21.38 31.90 17.27
CA GLY A 33 -22.67 31.39 17.71
C GLY A 33 -22.64 29.94 18.20
N HIS A 34 -22.39 29.73 19.50
CA HIS A 34 -22.73 28.48 20.19
C HIS A 34 -23.76 28.77 21.27
N SER A 35 -24.95 28.18 21.12
CA SER A 35 -25.96 28.03 22.18
C SER A 35 -26.36 26.57 22.31
N ALA A 36 -26.65 26.22 23.56
CA ALA A 36 -26.90 24.91 24.15
C ALA A 36 -27.97 24.03 23.46
N GLY A 37 -27.82 22.72 23.66
CA GLY A 37 -28.86 21.71 23.47
C GLY A 37 -28.40 20.32 23.92
N ASP A 38 -28.66 19.98 25.19
CA ASP A 38 -28.63 18.62 25.72
C ASP A 38 -29.74 17.76 25.08
N VAL A 39 -29.40 16.54 24.64
CA VAL A 39 -30.33 15.41 24.55
C VAL A 39 -29.56 14.11 24.82
N ALA A 40 -30.12 13.34 25.74
CA ALA A 40 -29.57 12.10 26.28
C ALA A 40 -29.91 10.86 25.42
N ASP A 41 -29.09 9.85 25.62
CA ASP A 41 -29.30 8.40 25.48
C ASP A 41 -29.69 7.83 24.10
N GLY A 42 -28.70 7.20 23.48
CA GLY A 42 -28.83 6.21 22.43
C GLY A 42 -27.70 5.20 22.54
N ASP A 43 -27.95 4.12 23.27
CA ASP A 43 -27.08 2.96 23.42
C ASP A 43 -26.88 2.32 22.04
N GLY A 44 -25.73 2.61 21.44
CA GLY A 44 -25.33 2.20 20.10
C GLY A 44 -23.83 1.99 20.10
N MET A 45 -23.39 0.88 20.68
CA MET A 45 -22.02 0.37 20.55
C MET A 45 -21.78 -0.08 19.09
N HIS A 46 -21.78 0.87 18.16
CA HIS A 46 -20.99 0.75 16.95
C HIS A 46 -19.55 0.91 17.41
N GLY A 47 -18.86 -0.23 17.56
CA GLY A 47 -17.41 -0.28 17.70
C GLY A 47 -16.80 0.38 16.47
N GLY A 48 -16.58 1.69 16.58
CA GLY A 48 -15.70 2.42 15.69
C GLY A 48 -14.36 1.71 15.73
N HIS A 49 -14.05 1.00 14.66
CA HIS A 49 -12.69 0.66 14.35
C HIS A 49 -12.04 2.01 14.07
N GLY A 50 -11.42 2.57 15.12
CA GLY A 50 -10.66 3.78 14.98
C GLY A 50 -9.68 3.57 13.84
N ALA A 51 -9.56 4.59 12.98
CA ALA A 51 -8.46 4.74 12.04
C ALA A 51 -7.13 4.95 12.80
N GLY A 52 -6.78 3.97 13.63
CA GLY A 52 -5.52 3.88 14.34
C GLY A 52 -4.58 3.14 13.41
N GLU A 53 -3.59 3.88 12.90
CA GLU A 53 -2.40 3.40 12.19
C GLU A 53 -2.34 1.88 12.03
N HIS A 54 -2.80 1.37 10.88
CA HIS A 54 -2.51 0.01 10.42
C HIS A 54 -1.04 -0.14 10.01
N THR A 55 -0.12 0.51 10.74
CA THR A 55 1.30 0.26 10.56
C THR A 55 1.61 -1.04 11.27
N MET A 56 1.85 -2.09 10.50
CA MET A 56 2.25 -3.37 11.07
C MET A 56 3.61 -3.19 11.72
N ASN A 57 3.64 -3.22 13.05
CA ASN A 57 4.89 -3.17 13.81
C ASN A 57 5.66 -4.48 13.57
N LEU A 58 6.65 -4.43 12.67
CA LEU A 58 7.53 -5.54 12.33
C LEU A 58 8.57 -5.87 13.43
N GLY A 59 8.43 -5.29 14.61
CA GLY A 59 9.29 -5.54 15.75
C GLY A 59 10.65 -4.82 15.69
N PRO A 60 11.61 -5.23 16.53
CA PRO A 60 12.92 -4.60 16.60
C PRO A 60 13.78 -4.95 15.36
N ALA A 61 14.82 -4.13 15.13
CA ALA A 61 15.88 -4.42 14.15
C ALA A 61 16.81 -5.54 14.66
N ASP A 62 16.33 -6.78 14.60
CA ASP A 62 17.08 -7.98 14.97
C ASP A 62 17.29 -8.90 13.75
N ALA A 63 17.88 -10.08 13.98
CA ALA A 63 18.28 -10.99 12.90
C ALA A 63 17.12 -11.51 12.03
N THR A 64 15.88 -11.45 12.52
CA THR A 64 14.69 -11.91 11.79
C THR A 64 13.80 -10.77 11.32
N TYR A 65 14.22 -9.50 11.49
CA TYR A 65 13.48 -8.35 11.00
C TYR A 65 13.16 -8.42 9.50
N ASP A 66 14.18 -8.67 8.67
CA ASP A 66 14.01 -8.75 7.21
C ASP A 66 13.08 -9.91 6.80
N LEU A 67 13.11 -11.04 7.54
CA LEU A 67 12.17 -12.15 7.34
C LEU A 67 10.74 -11.69 7.61
N ARG A 68 10.51 -10.98 8.73
CA ARG A 68 9.18 -10.44 9.07
C ARG A 68 8.69 -9.41 8.06
N PHE A 69 9.58 -8.59 7.50
CA PHE A 69 9.22 -7.68 6.42
C PHE A 69 8.75 -8.46 5.19
N ILE A 70 9.51 -9.45 4.74
CA ILE A 70 9.14 -10.27 3.58
C ILE A 70 7.81 -10.99 3.85
N ASP A 71 7.68 -11.61 5.02
CA ASP A 71 6.50 -12.36 5.44
C ASP A 71 5.25 -11.48 5.64
N GLY A 72 5.43 -10.18 5.83
CA GLY A 72 4.34 -9.21 5.86
C GLY A 72 4.03 -8.58 4.51
N MET A 73 5.05 -8.16 3.76
CA MET A 73 4.87 -7.45 2.50
C MET A 73 4.37 -8.38 1.38
N VAL A 74 4.74 -9.67 1.37
CA VAL A 74 4.22 -10.62 0.37
C VAL A 74 2.69 -10.73 0.42
N PRO A 75 2.05 -11.09 1.55
CA PRO A 75 0.58 -11.14 1.60
C PRO A 75 -0.05 -9.75 1.42
N HIS A 76 0.61 -8.67 1.86
CA HIS A 76 0.12 -7.33 1.59
C HIS A 76 0.05 -7.04 0.08
N HIS A 77 1.10 -7.36 -0.68
CA HIS A 77 1.09 -7.23 -2.14
C HIS A 77 0.09 -8.16 -2.83
N GLU A 78 -0.11 -9.38 -2.33
CA GLU A 78 -1.16 -10.28 -2.83
C GLU A 78 -2.55 -9.61 -2.76
N GLY A 79 -2.81 -8.84 -1.69
CA GLY A 79 -4.04 -8.06 -1.52
C GLY A 79 -4.28 -7.04 -2.64
N ALA A 80 -3.25 -6.23 -2.93
CA ALA A 80 -3.32 -5.26 -4.02
C ALA A 80 -3.48 -5.91 -5.40
N VAL A 81 -2.83 -7.05 -5.65
CA VAL A 81 -3.01 -7.80 -6.90
C VAL A 81 -4.46 -8.27 -7.05
N VAL A 82 -5.08 -8.81 -6.00
CA VAL A 82 -6.50 -9.25 -6.02
C VAL A 82 -7.43 -8.06 -6.29
N MET A 83 -7.21 -6.92 -5.63
CA MET A 83 -8.01 -5.71 -5.88
C MET A 83 -7.83 -5.19 -7.32
N ALA A 84 -6.61 -5.25 -7.86
CA ALA A 84 -6.33 -4.85 -9.24
C ALA A 84 -7.02 -5.78 -10.26
N GLU A 85 -7.03 -7.10 -10.02
CA GLU A 85 -7.79 -8.05 -10.84
C GLU A 85 -9.28 -7.71 -10.84
N ALA A 86 -9.88 -7.44 -9.67
CA ALA A 86 -11.26 -7.01 -9.57
C ALA A 86 -11.52 -5.71 -10.36
N ALA A 87 -10.57 -4.77 -10.36
CA ALA A 87 -10.67 -3.54 -11.15
C ALA A 87 -10.63 -3.79 -12.67
N LEU A 88 -9.82 -4.73 -13.15
CA LEU A 88 -9.78 -5.11 -14.56
C LEU A 88 -11.07 -5.78 -15.03
N GLU A 89 -11.78 -6.46 -14.13
CA GLU A 89 -13.06 -7.09 -14.43
C GLU A 89 -14.24 -6.10 -14.39
N ASN A 90 -14.24 -5.16 -13.44
CA ASN A 90 -15.42 -4.37 -13.11
C ASN A 90 -15.35 -2.89 -13.53
N SER A 91 -14.14 -2.32 -13.66
CA SER A 91 -14.00 -0.91 -14.03
C SER A 91 -14.16 -0.68 -15.53
N GLN A 92 -14.89 0.38 -15.87
CA GLN A 92 -15.01 0.91 -17.24
C GLN A 92 -14.09 2.12 -17.49
N ARG A 93 -13.43 2.67 -16.45
CA ARG A 93 -12.55 3.82 -16.60
C ARG A 93 -11.16 3.38 -17.07
N PRO A 94 -10.66 3.87 -18.22
CA PRO A 94 -9.33 3.49 -18.70
C PRO A 94 -8.22 3.85 -17.70
N GLU A 95 -8.40 4.91 -16.91
CA GLU A 95 -7.48 5.34 -15.87
C GLU A 95 -7.31 4.27 -14.77
N ILE A 96 -8.41 3.76 -14.23
CA ILE A 96 -8.39 2.71 -13.19
C ILE A 96 -7.85 1.39 -13.74
N ARG A 97 -8.23 1.05 -14.96
CA ARG A 97 -7.73 -0.17 -15.62
C ARG A 97 -6.22 -0.10 -15.85
N GLN A 98 -5.70 1.05 -16.28
CA GLN A 98 -4.25 1.23 -16.45
C GLN A 98 -3.52 1.13 -15.12
N LEU A 99 -4.02 1.79 -14.07
CA LEU A 99 -3.45 1.68 -12.72
C LEU A 99 -3.42 0.21 -12.24
N ALA A 100 -4.50 -0.53 -12.48
CA ALA A 100 -4.56 -1.94 -12.10
C ALA A 100 -3.53 -2.81 -12.86
N GLU A 101 -3.34 -2.58 -14.17
CA GLU A 101 -2.29 -3.26 -14.94
C GLU A 101 -0.89 -2.94 -14.41
N ASP A 102 -0.63 -1.67 -14.07
CA ASP A 102 0.66 -1.21 -13.55
C ASP A 102 0.95 -1.81 -12.16
N ILE A 103 -0.04 -1.82 -11.25
CA ILE A 103 0.05 -2.46 -9.92
C ILE A 103 0.38 -3.95 -10.08
N MET A 104 -0.35 -4.68 -10.92
CA MET A 104 -0.10 -6.12 -11.12
C MET A 104 1.30 -6.36 -11.68
N ALA A 105 1.72 -5.58 -12.67
CA ALA A 105 3.03 -5.75 -13.30
C ALA A 105 4.19 -5.52 -12.33
N ALA A 106 4.10 -4.50 -11.47
CA ALA A 106 5.12 -4.21 -10.46
C ALA A 106 5.08 -5.24 -9.32
N GLN A 107 3.93 -5.38 -8.66
CA GLN A 107 3.86 -6.14 -7.40
C GLN A 107 4.05 -7.65 -7.60
N GLN A 108 3.69 -8.21 -8.77
CA GLN A 108 4.01 -9.62 -9.05
C GLN A 108 5.52 -9.87 -9.17
N VAL A 109 6.28 -8.92 -9.71
CA VAL A 109 7.75 -9.01 -9.77
C VAL A 109 8.34 -8.91 -8.36
N GLU A 110 7.86 -7.97 -7.57
CA GLU A 110 8.31 -7.76 -6.19
C GLU A 110 7.99 -8.96 -5.29
N ILE A 111 6.80 -9.57 -5.41
CA ILE A 111 6.43 -10.81 -4.72
C ILE A 111 7.43 -11.92 -5.07
N ALA A 112 7.69 -12.15 -6.35
CA ALA A 112 8.59 -13.22 -6.79
C ALA A 112 10.02 -13.02 -6.25
N GLN A 113 10.49 -11.77 -6.28
CA GLN A 113 11.80 -11.38 -5.75
C GLN A 113 11.88 -11.62 -4.23
N MET A 114 10.89 -11.17 -3.46
CA MET A 114 10.85 -11.39 -2.02
C MET A 114 10.77 -12.88 -1.66
N GLN A 115 10.01 -13.69 -2.41
CA GLN A 115 9.94 -15.14 -2.21
C GLN A 115 11.28 -15.84 -2.50
N GLU A 116 12.00 -15.42 -3.53
CA GLU A 116 13.36 -15.90 -3.82
C GLU A 116 14.31 -15.59 -2.66
N TRP A 117 14.32 -14.34 -2.20
CA TRP A 117 15.13 -13.91 -1.06
C TRP A 117 14.76 -14.62 0.23
N ARG A 118 13.47 -14.85 0.49
CA ARG A 118 13.02 -15.63 1.65
C ARG A 118 13.63 -17.03 1.65
N ALA A 119 13.54 -17.72 0.51
CA ALA A 119 14.04 -19.08 0.37
C ALA A 119 15.58 -19.14 0.45
N GLU A 120 16.28 -18.16 -0.12
CA GLU A 120 17.73 -18.11 -0.10
C GLU A 120 18.29 -17.73 1.28
N TRP A 121 17.74 -16.71 1.92
CA TRP A 121 18.29 -16.13 3.15
C TRP A 121 17.80 -16.84 4.41
N TYR A 122 16.63 -17.49 4.35
CA TYR A 122 15.98 -18.13 5.49
C TYR A 122 15.55 -19.58 5.18
N PRO A 123 16.50 -20.48 4.83
CA PRO A 123 16.18 -21.86 4.42
C PRO A 123 15.56 -22.70 5.55
N ASP A 124 15.76 -22.30 6.81
CA ASP A 124 15.22 -22.97 8.00
C ASP A 124 13.95 -22.28 8.55
N ALA A 125 13.45 -21.23 7.90
CA ALA A 125 12.23 -20.56 8.33
C ALA A 125 11.00 -21.48 8.16
N PRO A 126 9.97 -21.33 9.00
CA PRO A 126 8.69 -21.99 8.81
C PRO A 126 8.11 -21.72 7.41
N ALA A 127 7.28 -22.65 6.93
CA ALA A 127 6.57 -22.47 5.67
C ALA A 127 5.54 -21.33 5.78
N GLU A 128 4.90 -21.22 6.95
CA GLU A 128 3.97 -20.15 7.27
C GLU A 128 4.70 -18.81 7.49
N PRO A 129 4.16 -17.69 6.98
CA PRO A 129 4.68 -16.37 7.28
C PRO A 129 4.72 -16.08 8.78
N VAL A 130 5.78 -15.41 9.25
CA VAL A 130 5.96 -15.06 10.66
C VAL A 130 5.81 -13.58 10.94
N MET A 131 5.34 -13.25 12.14
CA MET A 131 5.25 -11.89 12.66
C MET A 131 5.84 -11.77 14.07
N TYR A 132 6.20 -10.56 14.46
CA TYR A 132 6.70 -10.29 15.81
C TYR A 132 5.54 -10.21 16.81
N HIS A 133 5.56 -11.05 17.86
CA HIS A 133 4.61 -10.96 18.95
C HIS A 133 5.18 -10.11 20.10
N ALA A 134 4.79 -8.84 20.18
CA ALA A 134 5.41 -7.86 21.08
C ALA A 134 5.40 -8.25 22.56
N GLU A 135 4.31 -8.83 23.07
CA GLU A 135 4.21 -9.23 24.48
C GLU A 135 5.12 -10.42 24.81
N MET A 136 5.26 -11.35 23.86
CA MET A 136 6.03 -12.58 24.03
C MET A 136 7.49 -12.42 23.57
N LYS A 137 7.80 -11.31 22.89
CA LYS A 137 9.12 -10.93 22.39
C LYS A 137 9.78 -12.01 21.53
N HIS A 138 8.98 -12.68 20.70
CA HIS A 138 9.47 -13.66 19.74
C HIS A 138 8.58 -13.69 18.49
N ASP A 139 9.09 -14.35 17.44
CA ASP A 139 8.36 -14.55 16.19
C ASP A 139 7.35 -15.68 16.33
N MET A 140 6.16 -15.49 15.77
CA MET A 140 5.14 -16.51 15.70
C MET A 140 4.57 -16.59 14.28
N ALA A 141 4.07 -17.76 13.91
CA ALA A 141 3.34 -17.92 12.66
C ALA A 141 2.10 -17.01 12.67
N MET A 142 1.85 -16.35 11.54
CA MET A 142 0.62 -15.59 11.31
C MET A 142 -0.56 -16.56 11.19
N SER A 143 -1.70 -16.22 11.80
CA SER A 143 -2.95 -16.94 11.57
C SER A 143 -3.55 -16.56 10.21
N GLU A 144 -4.52 -17.34 9.72
CA GLU A 144 -5.24 -16.99 8.48
C GLU A 144 -5.96 -15.64 8.61
N GLU A 145 -6.49 -15.32 9.79
CA GLU A 145 -7.12 -14.01 10.07
C GLU A 145 -6.11 -12.86 9.95
N MET A 146 -4.88 -13.07 10.41
CA MET A 146 -3.81 -12.07 10.26
C MET A 146 -3.37 -11.92 8.80
N LEU A 147 -3.29 -13.01 8.04
CA LEU A 147 -2.97 -12.97 6.61
C LEU A 147 -4.07 -12.28 5.79
N SER A 148 -5.34 -12.54 6.11
CA SER A 148 -6.48 -11.85 5.51
C SER A 148 -6.46 -10.35 5.83
N ALA A 149 -6.10 -9.98 7.07
CA ALA A 149 -5.93 -8.58 7.44
C ALA A 149 -4.76 -7.91 6.67
N MET A 150 -3.63 -8.61 6.47
CA MET A 150 -2.50 -8.10 5.67
C MET A 150 -2.89 -7.85 4.23
N ARG A 151 -3.62 -8.78 3.61
CA ARG A 151 -4.16 -8.63 2.25
C ARG A 151 -5.19 -7.51 2.12
N MET A 152 -5.71 -7.01 3.26
CA MET A 152 -6.90 -6.16 3.30
C MET A 152 -7.99 -6.74 2.38
N ASP A 153 -8.34 -8.00 2.62
CA ASP A 153 -9.32 -8.72 1.81
C ASP A 153 -10.69 -8.01 1.91
N VAL A 154 -10.96 -7.13 0.95
CA VAL A 154 -12.15 -6.31 0.87
C VAL A 154 -13.00 -6.76 -0.31
N ASP A 155 -14.27 -7.03 -0.04
CA ASP A 155 -15.26 -7.24 -1.09
C ASP A 155 -15.59 -5.88 -1.73
N LEU A 156 -15.01 -5.61 -2.90
CA LEU A 156 -15.29 -4.41 -3.70
C LEU A 156 -16.67 -4.46 -4.36
N GLY A 157 -17.41 -5.56 -4.24
CA GLY A 157 -18.68 -5.77 -4.93
C GLY A 157 -18.53 -5.87 -6.44
N GLY A 158 -19.66 -5.99 -7.14
CA GLY A 158 -19.69 -6.05 -8.59
C GLY A 158 -19.58 -4.67 -9.27
N ALA A 159 -19.50 -4.69 -10.60
CA ALA A 159 -19.52 -3.50 -11.43
C ALA A 159 -20.78 -2.65 -11.22
N ASP A 160 -20.58 -1.40 -10.78
CA ASP A 160 -21.57 -0.33 -10.69
C ASP A 160 -20.89 1.04 -10.78
N GLU A 161 -21.65 2.14 -10.66
CA GLU A 161 -21.14 3.51 -10.79
C GLU A 161 -20.18 3.93 -9.66
N GLU A 162 -20.22 3.22 -8.53
CA GLU A 162 -19.42 3.48 -7.33
C GLU A 162 -18.23 2.52 -7.19
N PHE A 163 -18.09 1.53 -8.09
CA PHE A 163 -17.01 0.54 -8.03
C PHE A 163 -15.63 1.21 -7.97
N ASP A 164 -15.37 2.16 -8.86
CA ASP A 164 -14.07 2.85 -8.91
C ASP A 164 -13.80 3.65 -7.63
N LEU A 165 -14.82 4.22 -7.00
CA LEU A 165 -14.68 4.90 -5.71
C LEU A 165 -14.35 3.91 -4.59
N ARG A 166 -14.97 2.73 -4.58
CA ARG A 166 -14.65 1.67 -3.60
C ARG A 166 -13.21 1.18 -3.77
N PHE A 167 -12.79 0.95 -5.02
CA PHE A 167 -11.40 0.59 -5.32
C PHE A 167 -10.42 1.66 -4.83
N ILE A 168 -10.65 2.93 -5.17
CA ILE A 168 -9.80 4.05 -4.72
C ILE A 168 -9.74 4.13 -3.18
N ASN A 169 -10.90 4.03 -2.53
CA ASN A 169 -10.97 4.15 -1.07
C ASN A 169 -10.35 2.95 -0.33
N ALA A 170 -10.24 1.79 -0.98
CA ALA A 170 -9.52 0.64 -0.45
C ALA A 170 -8.02 0.71 -0.75
N MET A 171 -7.65 1.04 -1.98
CA MET A 171 -6.26 0.98 -2.44
C MET A 171 -5.40 2.11 -1.87
N ILE A 172 -5.96 3.30 -1.59
CA ILE A 172 -5.21 4.39 -0.94
C ILE A 172 -4.65 3.95 0.44
N PRO A 173 -5.48 3.56 1.43
CA PRO A 173 -4.96 3.14 2.72
C PRO A 173 -4.12 1.86 2.61
N HIS A 174 -4.40 1.01 1.63
CA HIS A 174 -3.56 -0.15 1.32
C HIS A 174 -2.13 0.27 1.01
N HIS A 175 -1.96 1.15 0.02
CA HIS A 175 -0.66 1.67 -0.37
C HIS A 175 0.03 2.46 0.74
N GLU A 176 -0.72 3.23 1.53
CA GLU A 176 -0.17 3.94 2.70
C GLU A 176 0.44 2.96 3.72
N GLY A 177 -0.15 1.78 3.90
CA GLY A 177 0.41 0.69 4.72
C GLY A 177 1.73 0.15 4.18
N ALA A 178 1.82 -0.10 2.87
CA ALA A 178 3.06 -0.57 2.23
C ALA A 178 4.18 0.48 2.27
N VAL A 179 3.86 1.76 2.03
CA VAL A 179 4.83 2.86 2.18
C VAL A 179 5.37 2.91 3.61
N ALA A 180 4.50 2.83 4.62
CA ALA A 180 4.93 2.84 6.02
C ALA A 180 5.83 1.63 6.37
N MET A 181 5.51 0.43 5.88
CA MET A 181 6.37 -0.76 6.07
C MET A 181 7.72 -0.61 5.37
N ALA A 182 7.76 -0.02 4.17
CA ALA A 182 9.00 0.24 3.44
C ALA A 182 9.86 1.31 4.13
N GLU A 183 9.26 2.34 4.73
CA GLU A 183 9.97 3.32 5.56
C GLU A 183 10.54 2.69 6.84
N ASP A 184 9.79 1.83 7.52
CA ASP A 184 10.28 1.07 8.68
C ASP A 184 11.47 0.19 8.28
N LEU A 185 11.41 -0.45 7.10
CA LEU A 185 12.50 -1.25 6.58
C LEU A 185 13.77 -0.44 6.38
N LYS A 186 13.66 0.75 5.78
CA LYS A 186 14.81 1.64 5.58
C LYS A 186 15.47 2.07 6.88
N ALA A 187 14.73 2.07 7.99
CA ALA A 187 15.27 2.42 9.31
C ALA A 187 15.96 1.24 10.02
N LYS A 188 15.69 -0.01 9.61
CA LYS A 188 16.04 -1.21 10.39
C LYS A 188 16.82 -2.28 9.64
N SER A 189 16.75 -2.31 8.30
CA SER A 189 17.49 -3.25 7.47
C SER A 189 18.83 -2.65 7.01
N ASP A 190 19.84 -3.50 6.93
CA ASP A 190 21.13 -3.19 6.30
C ASP A 190 21.29 -3.88 4.93
N ARG A 191 20.28 -4.61 4.44
CA ARG A 191 20.38 -5.37 3.17
C ARG A 191 20.17 -4.47 1.96
N PRO A 192 21.16 -4.30 1.08
CA PRO A 192 21.04 -3.38 -0.06
C PRO A 192 19.91 -3.77 -1.03
N GLU A 193 19.62 -5.06 -1.16
CA GLU A 193 18.51 -5.57 -1.96
C GLU A 193 17.16 -5.07 -1.44
N LEU A 194 16.92 -5.17 -0.13
CA LEU A 194 15.70 -4.70 0.50
C LEU A 194 15.61 -3.17 0.54
N LEU A 195 16.72 -2.48 0.75
CA LEU A 195 16.75 -1.01 0.70
C LEU A 195 16.38 -0.48 -0.69
N THR A 196 16.83 -1.17 -1.75
CA THR A 196 16.44 -0.85 -3.14
C THR A 196 14.95 -1.09 -3.36
N LEU A 197 14.45 -2.26 -2.95
CA LEU A 197 13.02 -2.58 -3.04
C LEU A 197 12.16 -1.54 -2.29
N ALA A 198 12.57 -1.12 -1.09
CA ALA A 198 11.84 -0.11 -0.33
C ALA A 198 11.82 1.25 -1.04
N ASP A 199 12.91 1.68 -1.65
CA ASP A 199 12.92 2.90 -2.46
C ASP A 199 11.96 2.81 -3.66
N GLU A 200 11.89 1.65 -4.31
CA GLU A 200 10.97 1.38 -5.42
C GLU A 200 9.51 1.41 -4.96
N ILE A 201 9.16 0.69 -3.88
CA ILE A 201 7.82 0.68 -3.28
C ILE A 201 7.38 2.09 -2.88
N ILE A 202 8.22 2.84 -2.17
CA ILE A 202 7.88 4.19 -1.72
C ILE A 202 7.61 5.10 -2.93
N ALA A 203 8.48 5.05 -3.94
CA ALA A 203 8.36 5.91 -5.10
C ALA A 203 7.12 5.60 -5.94
N SER A 204 6.85 4.32 -6.24
CA SER A 204 5.71 3.91 -7.05
C SER A 204 4.40 4.14 -6.31
N GLN A 205 4.29 3.62 -5.09
CA GLN A 205 3.02 3.65 -4.36
C GLN A 205 2.63 5.05 -3.91
N GLN A 206 3.60 5.94 -3.61
CA GLN A 206 3.27 7.35 -3.36
C GLN A 206 2.70 8.04 -4.61
N ALA A 207 3.24 7.76 -5.80
CA ALA A 207 2.72 8.32 -7.04
C ALA A 207 1.30 7.81 -7.34
N GLU A 208 1.04 6.53 -7.09
CA GLU A 208 -0.29 5.91 -7.25
C GLU A 208 -1.30 6.45 -6.22
N ILE A 209 -0.88 6.65 -4.96
CA ILE A 209 -1.69 7.33 -3.93
C ILE A 209 -2.09 8.74 -4.40
N ASP A 210 -1.13 9.53 -4.87
CA ASP A 210 -1.37 10.91 -5.31
C ASP A 210 -2.34 10.95 -6.50
N GLN A 211 -2.16 10.03 -7.44
CA GLN A 211 -3.04 9.87 -8.60
C GLN A 211 -4.47 9.47 -8.19
N MET A 212 -4.61 8.48 -7.30
CA MET A 212 -5.93 8.07 -6.79
C MET A 212 -6.62 9.17 -5.98
N LYS A 213 -5.88 9.92 -5.15
CA LYS A 213 -6.41 11.09 -4.42
C LYS A 213 -6.90 12.17 -5.37
N GLN A 214 -6.15 12.44 -6.44
CA GLN A 214 -6.57 13.37 -7.48
C GLN A 214 -7.88 12.91 -8.13
N TRP A 215 -7.96 11.65 -8.57
CA TRP A 215 -9.16 11.09 -9.18
C TRP A 215 -10.35 11.09 -8.23
N ARG A 216 -10.14 10.77 -6.95
CA ARG A 216 -11.18 10.83 -5.93
C ARG A 216 -11.80 12.22 -5.81
N GLN A 217 -10.96 13.24 -5.78
CA GLN A 217 -11.39 14.63 -5.70
C GLN A 217 -12.07 15.10 -6.99
N GLU A 218 -11.51 14.76 -8.16
CA GLU A 218 -12.02 15.20 -9.47
C GLU A 218 -13.34 14.51 -9.86
N TRP A 219 -13.48 13.22 -9.57
CA TRP A 219 -14.64 12.43 -10.01
C TRP A 219 -15.75 12.39 -8.98
N TYR A 220 -15.43 12.48 -7.68
CA TYR A 220 -16.39 12.28 -6.58
C TYR A 220 -16.43 13.44 -5.58
N GLY A 221 -15.51 14.40 -5.65
CA GLY A 221 -15.48 15.52 -4.73
C GLY A 221 -15.01 15.18 -3.30
N GLN A 222 -14.26 14.08 -3.13
CA GLN A 222 -13.82 13.52 -1.83
C GLN A 222 -12.30 13.40 -1.70
#